data_AF-A0A7R7DVF8-F1
#
_entry.id   AF-A0A7R7DVF8-F1
#
_cell.length_a   1.000
_cell.length_b   1.000
_cell.length_c   1.000
_cell.angle_alpha   90.00
_cell.angle_beta   90.00
_cell.angle_gamma   90.00
#
_symmetry.space_group_name_H-M   'P 1'
#
loop_
_entity.id
_entity.type
_entity.pdbx_description
1 polymer ?
#
loop_
_entity_poly.entity_id
_entity_poly.type
_entity_poly.pdbx_seq_one_letter_code
_entity_poly.pdbx_strand_id
1 'polypeptide(L)'
;MPRQTARRQRRDPRSQDWDKKSNRQYEEIKSSQLDRGASTGRAEEIAARTVNKNRARSGKADQASDVSLRDESPQERGGRRSGRGYGPSGGPTKAQLYNDAKKRNIKGRSKMTKKQLQNALGR
;
A
#
# COMPACT_ATOMS: atom_id res chain seq x y z
N MET A 1 -34.98 0.69 38.46
CA MET A 1 -35.49 0.60 37.07
C MET A 1 -35.75 2.01 36.56
N PRO A 2 -35.43 2.43 35.32
CA PRO A 2 -34.39 2.00 34.37
C PRO A 2 -33.34 3.12 34.10
N ARG A 3 -32.09 2.73 33.84
CA ARG A 3 -31.03 3.65 33.38
C ARG A 3 -31.32 4.05 31.93
N GLN A 4 -31.46 5.36 31.67
CA GLN A 4 -31.50 5.90 30.32
C GLN A 4 -30.14 5.67 29.66
N THR A 5 -29.95 4.52 29.02
CA THR A 5 -28.84 4.30 28.12
C THR A 5 -29.09 5.16 26.90
N ALA A 6 -28.40 6.31 26.83
CA ALA A 6 -28.34 7.15 25.65
C ALA A 6 -28.10 6.24 24.44
N ARG A 7 -29.13 6.12 23.61
CA ARG A 7 -29.14 5.35 22.37
C ARG A 7 -28.04 5.92 21.50
N ARG A 8 -26.85 5.33 21.58
CA ARG A 8 -25.69 5.63 20.75
C ARG A 8 -26.18 5.48 19.31
N GLN A 9 -26.50 6.61 18.68
CA GLN A 9 -26.94 6.63 17.30
C GLN A 9 -25.88 5.85 16.53
N ARG A 10 -26.28 4.74 15.92
CA ARG A 10 -25.44 4.03 14.97
C ARG A 10 -25.34 4.98 13.78
N ARG A 11 -24.36 5.89 13.81
CA ARG A 11 -23.98 6.71 12.67
C ARG A 11 -23.58 5.74 11.57
N ASP A 12 -24.33 5.76 10.49
CA ASP A 12 -24.04 4.98 9.29
C ASP A 12 -22.67 5.46 8.76
N PRO A 13 -21.62 4.63 8.73
CA PRO A 13 -20.26 5.05 8.41
C PRO A 13 -20.09 5.54 6.95
N ARG A 14 -21.16 5.52 6.17
CA ARG A 14 -21.22 5.98 4.78
C ARG A 14 -21.70 7.43 4.63
N SER A 15 -22.17 8.08 5.69
CA SER A 15 -22.70 9.43 5.62
C SER A 15 -21.93 10.38 6.54
N GLN A 16 -21.10 11.22 5.91
CA GLN A 16 -20.60 12.51 6.41
C GLN A 16 -19.29 12.57 7.22
N ASP A 17 -18.20 11.96 6.74
CA ASP A 17 -16.86 12.36 7.22
C ASP A 17 -15.85 12.66 6.10
N TRP A 18 -16.25 12.61 4.83
CA TRP A 18 -15.32 12.82 3.71
C TRP A 18 -15.39 14.28 3.24
N ASP A 19 -14.27 14.99 3.36
CA ASP A 19 -14.08 16.34 2.82
C ASP A 19 -14.30 16.34 1.29
N LYS A 20 -14.70 17.47 0.70
CA LYS A 20 -14.98 17.60 -0.75
C LYS A 20 -13.82 17.11 -1.61
N LYS A 21 -12.58 17.34 -1.16
CA LYS A 21 -11.36 16.85 -1.82
C LYS A 21 -11.26 15.32 -1.81
N SER A 22 -11.65 14.68 -0.71
CA SER A 22 -11.63 13.22 -0.55
C SER A 22 -12.68 12.55 -1.44
N ASN A 23 -13.87 13.14 -1.55
CA ASN A 23 -14.93 12.64 -2.44
C ASN A 23 -14.51 12.70 -3.91
N ARG A 24 -13.93 13.83 -4.36
CA ARG A 24 -13.42 13.94 -5.74
C ARG A 24 -12.35 12.89 -6.02
N GLN A 25 -11.43 12.69 -5.09
CA GLN A 25 -10.36 11.71 -5.24
C GLN A 25 -10.89 10.27 -5.26
N TYR A 26 -11.92 9.97 -4.48
CA TYR A 26 -12.60 8.67 -4.53
C TYR A 26 -13.18 8.40 -5.92
N GLU A 27 -13.95 9.35 -6.47
CA GLU A 27 -14.58 9.20 -7.77
C GLU A 27 -13.54 9.09 -8.90
N GLU A 28 -12.48 9.89 -8.89
CA GLU A 28 -11.39 9.80 -9.88
C GLU A 28 -10.66 8.45 -9.84
N ILE A 29 -10.44 7.89 -8.64
CA ILE A 29 -9.79 6.58 -8.52
C ILE A 29 -10.75 5.48 -8.97
N LYS A 30 -12.03 5.57 -8.58
CA LYS A 30 -13.06 4.61 -8.97
C LYS A 30 -13.19 4.56 -10.50
N SER A 31 -13.35 5.72 -11.15
CA SER A 31 -13.44 5.79 -12.62
C SER A 31 -12.18 5.24 -13.28
N SER A 32 -10.99 5.66 -12.82
CA SER A 32 -9.73 5.17 -13.38
C SER A 32 -9.52 3.66 -13.21
N GLN A 33 -10.07 3.03 -12.18
CA GLN A 33 -10.04 1.57 -12.02
C GLN A 33 -11.03 0.88 -12.95
N LEU A 34 -12.23 1.45 -13.13
CA LEU A 34 -13.22 0.96 -14.08
C LEU A 34 -12.70 1.01 -15.52
N ASP A 35 -12.07 2.11 -15.91
CA ASP A 35 -11.48 2.30 -17.25
C ASP A 35 -10.36 1.28 -17.53
N ARG A 36 -9.71 0.77 -16.47
CA ARG A 36 -8.69 -0.27 -16.54
C ARG A 36 -9.27 -1.70 -16.51
N GLY A 37 -10.59 -1.84 -16.53
CA GLY A 37 -11.30 -3.12 -16.55
C GLY A 37 -11.52 -3.76 -15.19
N ALA A 38 -11.37 -3.02 -14.07
CA ALA A 38 -11.72 -3.55 -12.76
C ALA A 38 -13.24 -3.63 -12.59
N SER A 39 -13.72 -4.64 -11.87
CA SER A 39 -15.13 -4.72 -11.44
C SER A 39 -15.49 -3.54 -10.53
N THR A 40 -16.73 -3.07 -10.59
CA THR A 40 -17.27 -1.96 -9.76
C THR A 40 -16.96 -2.09 -8.28
N GLY A 41 -17.27 -3.23 -7.66
CA GLY A 41 -16.98 -3.44 -6.23
C GLY A 41 -15.48 -3.37 -5.90
N ARG A 42 -14.62 -3.86 -6.78
CA ARG A 42 -13.16 -3.77 -6.62
C ARG A 42 -12.65 -2.34 -6.80
N ALA A 43 -13.19 -1.59 -7.76
CA ALA A 43 -12.85 -0.18 -7.97
C ALA A 43 -13.21 0.67 -6.75
N GLU A 44 -14.39 0.44 -6.17
CA GLU A 44 -14.86 1.10 -4.95
C GLU A 44 -13.98 0.77 -3.74
N GLU A 45 -13.62 -0.51 -3.55
CA GLU A 45 -12.71 -0.93 -2.47
C GLU A 45 -11.35 -0.22 -2.59
N ILE A 46 -10.79 -0.18 -3.81
CA ILE A 46 -9.49 0.45 -4.08
C ILE A 46 -9.56 1.96 -3.82
N ALA A 47 -10.61 2.62 -4.29
CA ALA A 47 -10.83 4.04 -4.08
C ALA A 47 -10.97 4.37 -2.58
N ALA A 48 -11.84 3.65 -1.86
CA ALA A 48 -12.06 3.85 -0.43
C ALA A 48 -10.77 3.61 0.38
N ARG A 49 -10.06 2.52 0.11
CA ARG A 49 -8.79 2.21 0.78
C ARG A 49 -7.74 3.30 0.55
N THR A 50 -7.67 3.84 -0.66
CA THR A 50 -6.67 4.87 -1.03
C THR A 50 -6.97 6.20 -0.34
N VAL A 51 -8.22 6.64 -0.36
CA VAL A 51 -8.67 7.88 0.31
C VAL A 51 -8.52 7.76 1.82
N ASN A 52 -8.91 6.63 2.42
CA ASN A 52 -8.72 6.39 3.85
C ASN A 52 -7.24 6.42 4.27
N LYS A 53 -6.33 5.86 3.46
CA LYS A 53 -4.88 5.91 3.75
C LYS A 53 -4.32 7.34 3.66
N ASN A 54 -4.83 8.17 2.75
CA ASN A 54 -4.42 9.57 2.66
C ASN A 54 -4.94 10.37 3.85
N ARG A 55 -6.20 10.16 4.25
CA ARG A 55 -6.80 10.79 5.43
C ARG A 55 -6.10 10.43 6.72
N ALA A 56 -5.74 9.15 6.91
CA ALA A 56 -5.02 8.69 8.08
C ALA A 56 -3.67 9.39 8.23
N ARG A 57 -2.94 9.59 7.12
CA ARG A 57 -1.66 10.32 7.12
C ARG A 57 -1.81 11.82 7.35
N SER A 58 -2.92 12.42 6.91
CA SER A 58 -3.22 13.84 7.19
C SER A 58 -3.82 14.09 8.57
N GLY A 59 -3.95 13.06 9.42
CA GLY A 59 -4.56 13.19 10.76
C GLY A 59 -6.07 13.42 10.75
N LYS A 60 -6.73 13.23 9.60
CA LYS A 60 -8.17 13.46 9.39
C LYS A 60 -8.99 12.17 9.38
N ALA A 61 -8.45 11.06 9.89
CA ALA A 61 -9.19 9.79 9.97
C ALA A 61 -9.62 9.54 11.42
N ASP A 62 -10.90 9.19 11.60
CA ASP A 62 -11.48 8.92 12.93
C ASP A 62 -10.86 7.70 13.63
N GLN A 63 -10.17 6.85 12.86
CA GLN A 63 -9.42 5.68 13.34
C GLN A 63 -8.09 5.60 12.58
N ALA A 64 -6.99 5.95 13.24
CA ALA A 64 -5.65 5.80 12.70
C ALA A 64 -4.97 4.57 13.33
N SER A 65 -4.56 3.60 12.52
CA SER A 65 -3.68 2.52 12.96
C SER A 65 -2.22 2.93 12.83
N ASP A 66 -1.35 2.45 13.72
CA ASP A 66 0.09 2.70 13.70
C ASP A 66 0.73 2.38 12.33
N VAL A 67 0.22 1.34 11.66
CA VAL A 67 0.64 0.94 10.30
C VAL A 67 0.23 1.97 9.26
N SER A 68 -0.93 2.62 9.41
CA SER A 68 -1.37 3.66 8.46
C SER A 68 -0.57 4.96 8.59
N LEU A 69 -0.01 5.22 9.78
CA LEU A 69 0.84 6.37 10.07
C LEU A 69 2.31 6.14 9.71
N ARG A 70 2.82 4.91 9.88
CA ARG A 70 4.23 4.53 9.64
C ARG A 70 4.51 3.90 8.27
N ASP A 71 3.50 3.51 7.49
CA ASP A 71 3.69 2.91 6.15
C ASP A 71 3.90 3.98 5.07
N GLU A 72 4.77 3.65 4.11
CA GLU A 72 5.11 4.52 2.99
C GLU A 72 3.89 4.83 2.12
N SER A 73 3.88 6.03 1.54
CA SER A 73 2.82 6.45 0.64
C SER A 73 2.74 5.53 -0.59
N PRO A 74 1.54 5.24 -1.13
CA PRO A 74 1.41 4.51 -2.39
C PRO A 74 2.22 5.15 -3.54
N GLN A 75 2.35 6.48 -3.54
CA GLN A 75 3.12 7.26 -4.50
C GLN A 75 4.63 7.07 -4.34
N GLU A 76 5.17 7.12 -3.11
CA GLU A 76 6.58 6.82 -2.83
C GLU A 76 6.92 5.36 -3.11
N ARG A 77 6.00 4.43 -2.81
CA ARG A 77 6.16 3.00 -3.12
C ARG A 77 6.24 2.74 -4.62
N GLY A 78 5.46 3.48 -5.42
CA GLY A 78 5.49 3.42 -6.88
C GLY A 78 6.77 4.03 -7.45
N GLY A 79 7.14 5.25 -7.02
CA GLY A 79 8.31 5.98 -7.51
C GLY A 79 9.66 5.35 -7.14
N ARG A 80 9.77 4.71 -5.97
CA ARG A 80 10.98 3.96 -5.59
C ARG A 80 11.18 2.69 -6.44
N ARG A 81 10.13 2.16 -7.08
CA ARG A 81 10.18 0.92 -7.87
C ARG A 81 10.28 1.16 -9.38
N SER A 82 9.82 2.31 -9.88
CA SER A 82 9.75 2.57 -11.33
C SER A 82 11.01 3.20 -11.94
N GLY A 83 11.96 3.72 -11.15
CA GLY A 83 13.08 4.53 -11.67
C GLY A 83 14.48 3.90 -11.66
N ARG A 84 14.69 2.69 -11.13
CA ARG A 84 16.04 2.13 -10.91
C ARG A 84 16.24 0.76 -11.57
N GLY A 85 15.95 0.61 -12.86
CA GLY A 85 16.22 -0.66 -13.59
C GLY A 85 15.55 -1.90 -13.00
N TYR A 86 14.52 -1.71 -12.17
CA TYR A 86 13.74 -2.73 -11.44
C TYR A 86 12.62 -3.33 -12.30
N GLY A 87 12.77 -3.27 -13.63
CA GLY A 87 11.87 -3.88 -14.61
C GLY A 87 12.39 -5.24 -15.09
N PRO A 88 11.58 -5.99 -15.87
CA PRO A 88 11.93 -7.32 -16.37
C PRO A 88 13.30 -7.42 -17.07
N SER A 89 13.77 -6.32 -17.68
CA SER A 89 15.01 -6.29 -18.48
C SER A 89 16.31 -6.09 -17.67
N GLY A 90 16.25 -5.68 -16.40
CA GLY A 90 17.46 -5.30 -15.61
C GLY A 90 17.97 -6.37 -14.63
N GLY A 91 17.24 -7.48 -14.48
CA GLY A 91 17.53 -8.55 -13.54
C GLY A 91 17.40 -8.16 -12.06
N PRO A 92 17.52 -9.13 -11.13
CA PRO A 92 17.38 -8.89 -9.70
C PRO A 92 18.45 -7.94 -9.17
N THR A 93 18.12 -7.10 -8.18
CA THR A 93 19.12 -6.25 -7.50
C THR A 93 19.96 -7.02 -6.50
N LYS A 94 21.14 -6.47 -6.12
CA LYS A 94 22.00 -7.07 -5.10
C LYS A 94 21.25 -7.34 -3.79
N ALA A 95 20.34 -6.45 -3.39
CA ALA A 95 19.55 -6.61 -2.18
C ALA A 95 18.53 -7.77 -2.30
N GLN A 96 17.89 -7.92 -3.46
CA GLN A 96 17.00 -9.07 -3.73
C GLN A 96 17.79 -10.39 -3.71
N LEU A 97 18.93 -10.43 -4.40
CA LEU A 97 19.80 -11.60 -4.41
C LEU A 97 20.37 -11.92 -3.02
N TYR A 98 20.69 -10.90 -2.23
CA TYR A 98 21.12 -11.07 -0.84
C TYR A 98 20.02 -11.68 0.01
N ASN A 99 18.78 -11.22 -0.14
CA ASN A 99 17.63 -11.76 0.58
C ASN A 99 17.31 -13.20 0.15
N ASP A 100 17.40 -13.51 -1.14
CA ASP A 100 17.23 -14.87 -1.65
C ASP A 100 18.35 -15.79 -1.16
N ALA A 101 19.60 -15.32 -1.15
CA ALA A 101 20.74 -16.02 -0.58
C ALA A 101 20.59 -16.21 0.95
N LYS A 102 19.97 -15.26 1.66
CA LYS A 102 19.63 -15.39 3.07
C LYS A 102 18.58 -16.49 3.28
N LYS A 103 17.52 -16.51 2.47
CA LYS A 103 16.47 -17.56 2.54
C LYS A 103 17.03 -18.95 2.26
N ARG A 104 17.98 -19.06 1.34
CA ARG A 104 18.69 -20.31 1.01
C ARG A 104 19.89 -20.62 1.91
N ASN A 105 20.09 -19.86 2.99
CA ASN A 105 21.19 -20.04 3.96
C ASN A 105 22.60 -20.10 3.33
N ILE A 106 22.83 -19.35 2.25
CA ILE A 106 24.15 -19.28 1.61
C ILE A 106 25.14 -18.58 2.56
N LYS A 107 26.19 -19.31 2.95
CA LYS A 107 27.27 -18.79 3.79
C LYS A 107 28.12 -17.82 2.98
N GLY A 108 28.64 -16.78 3.63
CA GLY A 108 29.44 -15.74 2.96
C GLY A 108 28.63 -14.73 2.13
N ARG A 109 27.30 -14.84 2.05
CA ARG A 109 26.41 -13.94 1.28
C ARG A 109 26.63 -12.44 1.53
N SER A 110 27.04 -12.05 2.74
CA SER A 110 27.32 -10.65 3.10
C SER A 110 28.57 -10.09 2.44
N LYS A 111 29.54 -10.95 2.10
CA LYS A 111 30.77 -10.58 1.40
C LYS A 111 30.65 -10.69 -0.12
N MET A 112 29.58 -11.30 -0.62
CA MET A 112 29.39 -11.54 -2.05
C MET A 112 28.95 -10.26 -2.80
N THR A 113 29.52 -10.08 -3.99
CA THR A 113 29.08 -9.10 -4.98
C THR A 113 27.78 -9.53 -5.66
N LYS A 114 27.13 -8.64 -6.43
CA LYS A 114 25.90 -8.95 -7.17
C LYS A 114 26.08 -10.21 -8.03
N LYS A 115 27.19 -10.29 -8.78
CA LYS A 115 27.51 -11.42 -9.66
C LYS A 115 27.75 -12.72 -8.89
N GLN A 116 28.46 -12.66 -7.77
CA GLN A 116 28.68 -13.83 -6.91
C GLN A 116 27.37 -14.34 -6.29
N LEU A 117 26.46 -13.45 -5.92
CA LEU A 117 25.13 -13.84 -5.44
C LEU A 117 24.27 -14.47 -6.55
N GLN A 118 24.35 -13.99 -7.79
CA GLN A 118 23.68 -14.62 -8.94
C GLN A 118 24.20 -16.05 -9.16
N ASN A 119 25.52 -16.21 -9.22
CA ASN A 119 26.16 -17.51 -9.39
C ASN A 119 25.79 -18.48 -8.25
N ALA A 120 25.85 -18.02 -6.99
CA ALA A 120 25.49 -18.83 -5.82
C ALA A 120 24.00 -19.23 -5.80
N LEU A 121 23.15 -18.49 -6.52
CA LEU A 121 21.72 -18.77 -6.68
C LEU A 121 21.38 -19.57 -7.95
N GLY A 122 22.36 -19.82 -8.82
CA GLY A 122 22.17 -20.51 -10.10
C GLY A 122 21.44 -19.66 -11.15
N ARG A 123 21.77 -18.37 -11.24
CA ARG A 123 21.16 -17.40 -12.17
C ARG A 123 22.19 -16.73 -13.06
#